data_AF-A0A9D4QK24-F1
#
_entry.id   AF-A0A9D4QK24-F1
#
_cell.length_a   1.000
_cell.length_b   1.000
_cell.length_c   1.000
_cell.angle_alpha   90.00
_cell.angle_beta   90.00
_cell.angle_gamma   90.00
#
_symmetry.space_group_name_H-M   'P 1'
#
loop_
_entity.id
_entity.type
_entity.pdbx_description
1 polymer ?
#
loop_
_entity_poly.entity_id
_entity_poly.type
_entity_poly.pdbx_seq_one_letter_code
_entity_poly.pdbx_strand_id
1 'polypeptide(L)'
;MPLSRAEIQRRYRERKKKESGSFLKKDRERKRKNYVPVSMLSEPEAKKRRQETNKRVKKNYKKKKNANVDNTVHMENEPVTRQSTSKKGTKLTVSVKFEKTRKSKKASNLNKMKSLYKSISSLKERNEKLIRTKKSLQKKLQRIEYRAQQGTQSLNDE
;
A
#
# COMPACT_ATOMS: atom_id res chain seq x y z
N MET A 1 8.56 -37.74 -11.37
CA MET A 1 8.67 -36.50 -10.56
C MET A 1 7.73 -36.60 -9.37
N PRO A 2 8.22 -36.61 -8.12
CA PRO A 2 7.35 -36.57 -6.95
C PRO A 2 6.55 -35.26 -6.91
N LEU A 3 5.26 -35.34 -6.61
CA LEU A 3 4.37 -34.18 -6.54
C LEU A 3 4.80 -33.25 -5.41
N SER A 4 4.70 -31.93 -5.64
CA SER A 4 4.92 -30.95 -4.58
C SER A 4 3.90 -31.12 -3.45
N ARG A 5 4.28 -30.82 -2.20
CA ARG A 5 3.37 -30.81 -1.04
C ARG A 5 2.07 -30.03 -1.32
N ALA A 6 2.19 -28.93 -2.07
CA ALA A 6 1.05 -28.10 -2.48
C ALA A 6 0.13 -28.81 -3.48
N GLU A 7 0.68 -29.59 -4.41
CA GLU A 7 -0.09 -30.36 -5.40
C GLU A 7 -0.78 -31.56 -4.77
N ILE A 8 -0.14 -32.22 -3.80
CA ILE A 8 -0.74 -33.28 -2.99
C ILE A 8 -1.95 -32.74 -2.22
N GLN A 9 -1.82 -31.59 -1.58
CA GLN A 9 -2.94 -30.93 -0.88
C GLN A 9 -4.04 -30.48 -1.84
N ARG A 10 -3.68 -30.02 -3.05
CA ARG A 10 -4.65 -29.63 -4.07
C ARG A 10 -5.49 -30.83 -4.53
N ARG A 11 -4.84 -31.95 -4.87
CA ARG A 11 -5.51 -33.20 -5.24
C ARG A 11 -6.37 -33.75 -4.12
N TYR A 12 -5.91 -33.70 -2.88
CA TYR A 12 -6.71 -34.10 -1.71
C TYR A 12 -7.99 -33.25 -1.57
N ARG A 13 -7.88 -31.93 -1.70
CA ARG A 13 -9.04 -31.03 -1.66
C ARG A 13 -10.00 -31.28 -2.83
N GLU A 14 -9.48 -31.54 -4.02
CA GLU A 14 -10.30 -31.87 -5.20
C GLU A 14 -11.04 -33.20 -5.03
N ARG A 15 -10.39 -34.22 -4.46
CA ARG A 15 -11.01 -35.50 -4.12
C ARG A 15 -12.11 -35.31 -3.06
N LYS A 16 -11.81 -34.60 -1.96
CA LYS A 16 -12.81 -34.32 -0.90
C LYS A 16 -13.96 -33.43 -1.35
N LYS A 17 -13.72 -32.55 -2.32
CA LYS A 17 -14.76 -31.75 -2.98
C LYS A 17 -15.74 -32.61 -3.80
N LYS A 18 -15.24 -33.69 -4.43
CA LYS A 18 -16.08 -34.65 -5.17
C LYS A 18 -16.83 -35.61 -4.24
N GLU A 19 -16.22 -36.01 -3.11
CA GLU A 19 -16.83 -36.91 -2.12
C GLU A 19 -17.90 -36.22 -1.24
N SER A 20 -17.82 -34.91 -0.98
CA SER A 20 -18.86 -34.19 -0.24
C SER A 20 -18.92 -32.69 -0.56
N GLY A 21 -20.12 -32.18 -0.91
CA GLY A 21 -20.34 -30.75 -1.17
C GLY A 21 -20.11 -29.85 0.07
N SER A 22 -20.02 -30.43 1.26
CA SER A 22 -19.85 -29.71 2.54
C SER A 22 -18.38 -29.36 2.86
N PHE A 23 -17.39 -30.01 2.24
CA PHE A 23 -15.98 -29.81 2.57
C PHE A 23 -15.50 -28.36 2.33
N LEU A 24 -15.85 -27.78 1.19
CA LEU A 24 -15.55 -26.38 0.89
C LEU A 24 -16.31 -25.42 1.81
N LYS A 25 -17.52 -25.79 2.23
CA LYS A 25 -18.32 -25.00 3.18
C LYS A 25 -17.63 -24.97 4.55
N LYS A 26 -17.20 -26.12 5.07
CA LYS A 26 -16.44 -26.25 6.33
C LYS A 26 -15.10 -25.49 6.28
N ASP A 27 -14.37 -25.54 5.16
CA ASP A 27 -13.10 -24.81 5.01
C ASP A 27 -13.31 -23.29 4.91
N ARG A 28 -14.33 -22.84 4.17
CA ARG A 28 -14.72 -21.42 4.14
C ARG A 28 -15.15 -20.93 5.51
N GLU A 29 -15.92 -21.72 6.24
CA GLU A 29 -16.40 -21.37 7.58
C GLU A 29 -15.23 -21.30 8.58
N ARG A 30 -14.30 -22.24 8.55
CA ARG A 30 -13.07 -22.20 9.36
C ARG A 30 -12.26 -20.93 9.09
N LYS A 31 -12.08 -20.58 7.81
CA LYS A 31 -11.40 -19.33 7.43
C LYS A 31 -12.14 -18.10 7.90
N ARG A 32 -13.48 -18.10 7.83
CA ARG A 32 -14.32 -17.00 8.29
C ARG A 32 -14.24 -16.83 9.82
N LYS A 33 -14.29 -17.93 10.59
CA LYS A 33 -14.16 -17.91 12.06
C LYS A 33 -12.83 -17.30 12.52
N ASN A 34 -11.75 -17.58 11.79
CA ASN A 34 -10.41 -17.08 12.12
C ASN A 34 -10.07 -15.74 11.45
N TYR A 35 -11.00 -15.16 10.68
CA TYR A 35 -10.75 -13.91 9.99
C TYR A 35 -10.97 -12.74 10.94
N VAL A 36 -9.90 -11.98 11.21
CA VAL A 36 -9.97 -10.72 11.97
C VAL A 36 -10.08 -9.56 10.99
N PRO A 37 -11.18 -8.76 11.00
CA PRO A 37 -11.31 -7.56 10.18
C PRO A 37 -10.19 -6.55 10.44
N VAL A 38 -9.83 -5.75 9.43
CA VAL A 38 -8.76 -4.74 9.57
C VAL A 38 -9.12 -3.65 10.58
N SER A 39 -10.41 -3.36 10.75
CA SER A 39 -10.93 -2.41 11.74
C SER A 39 -10.67 -2.83 13.18
N MET A 40 -10.48 -4.13 13.44
CA MET A 40 -10.24 -4.69 14.77
C MET A 40 -8.74 -4.90 15.06
N LEU A 41 -7.86 -4.51 14.13
CA LEU A 41 -6.42 -4.60 14.34
C LEU A 41 -5.87 -3.32 14.96
N SER A 42 -4.83 -3.46 15.76
CA SER A 42 -4.00 -2.30 16.12
C SER A 42 -3.31 -1.71 14.87
N GLU A 43 -3.00 -0.41 14.89
CA GLU A 43 -2.26 0.24 13.82
C GLU A 43 -0.97 -0.49 13.38
N PRO A 44 -0.10 -0.96 14.31
CA PRO A 44 1.11 -1.68 13.90
C PRO A 44 0.79 -3.02 13.21
N GLU A 45 -0.23 -3.74 13.64
CA GLU A 45 -0.65 -5.00 13.02
C GLU A 45 -1.27 -4.78 11.64
N ALA A 46 -2.11 -3.76 11.50
CA ALA A 46 -2.67 -3.36 10.21
C ALA A 46 -1.55 -3.00 9.23
N LYS A 47 -0.50 -2.30 9.69
CA LYS A 47 0.69 -1.98 8.88
C LYS A 47 1.47 -3.23 8.48
N LYS A 48 1.72 -4.17 9.42
CA LYS A 48 2.35 -5.46 9.12
C LYS A 48 1.58 -6.25 8.05
N ARG A 49 0.25 -6.36 8.19
CA ARG A 49 -0.63 -7.07 7.24
C ARG A 49 -0.59 -6.45 5.85
N ARG A 50 -0.59 -5.11 5.74
CA ARG A 50 -0.43 -4.42 4.44
C ARG A 50 0.93 -4.71 3.79
N GLN A 51 2.00 -4.67 4.57
CA GLN A 51 3.35 -4.98 4.06
C GLN A 51 3.45 -6.41 3.55
N GLU A 52 2.92 -7.37 4.30
CA GLU A 52 2.92 -8.78 3.90
C GLU A 52 2.12 -9.00 2.60
N THR A 53 0.94 -8.38 2.50
CA THR A 53 0.11 -8.42 1.29
C THR A 53 0.88 -7.85 0.09
N ASN A 54 1.53 -6.69 0.26
CA ASN A 54 2.35 -6.07 -0.78
C ASN A 54 3.53 -6.95 -1.20
N LYS A 55 4.20 -7.61 -0.24
CA LYS A 55 5.29 -8.57 -0.53
C LYS A 55 4.79 -9.74 -1.36
N ARG A 56 3.64 -10.34 -0.99
CA ARG A 56 3.01 -11.44 -1.75
C ARG A 56 2.64 -11.02 -3.17
N VAL A 57 2.00 -9.85 -3.33
CA VAL A 57 1.64 -9.31 -4.64
C VAL A 57 2.88 -9.08 -5.51
N LYS A 58 3.92 -8.46 -4.96
CA LYS A 58 5.19 -8.26 -5.68
C LYS A 58 5.84 -9.58 -6.09
N LYS A 59 5.86 -10.58 -5.22
CA LYS A 59 6.40 -11.92 -5.53
C LYS A 59 5.63 -12.57 -6.68
N ASN A 60 4.30 -12.53 -6.64
CA ASN A 60 3.46 -13.07 -7.71
C ASN A 60 3.63 -12.32 -9.03
N TYR A 61 3.74 -11.00 -8.99
CA TYR A 61 4.01 -10.18 -10.17
C TYR A 61 5.36 -10.55 -10.80
N LYS A 62 6.42 -10.65 -9.99
CA LYS A 62 7.74 -11.10 -10.46
C LYS A 62 7.68 -12.50 -11.06
N LYS A 63 7.00 -13.45 -10.41
CA LYS A 63 6.83 -14.82 -10.93
C LYS A 63 6.12 -14.84 -12.28
N LYS A 64 5.03 -14.06 -12.44
CA LYS A 64 4.32 -13.93 -13.73
C LYS A 64 5.20 -13.29 -14.80
N LYS A 65 5.95 -12.25 -14.44
CA LYS A 65 6.89 -11.59 -15.37
C LYS A 65 7.95 -12.57 -15.86
N ASN A 66 8.57 -13.33 -14.96
CA ASN A 66 9.62 -14.29 -15.33
C ASN A 66 9.07 -15.46 -16.16
N ALA A 67 7.91 -16.02 -15.78
CA ALA A 67 7.26 -17.07 -16.57
C ALA A 67 6.93 -16.64 -18.01
N ASN A 68 6.60 -15.35 -18.22
CA ASN A 68 6.40 -14.82 -19.57
C ASN A 68 7.71 -14.64 -20.36
N VAL A 69 8.83 -14.40 -19.68
CA VAL A 69 10.15 -14.30 -20.32
C VAL A 69 10.68 -15.68 -20.70
N ASP A 70 10.52 -16.68 -19.84
CA ASP A 70 10.96 -18.07 -20.12
C ASP A 70 10.22 -18.68 -21.32
N ASN A 71 8.95 -18.29 -21.54
CA ASN A 71 8.18 -18.70 -22.72
C ASN A 71 8.63 -17.99 -24.02
N THR A 72 9.26 -16.82 -23.94
CA THR A 72 9.80 -16.11 -25.10
C THR A 72 11.22 -16.54 -25.48
N VAL A 73 12.01 -17.06 -24.53
CA VAL A 73 13.40 -17.48 -24.78
C VAL A 73 13.48 -18.88 -25.41
N HIS A 74 12.47 -19.73 -25.24
CA HIS A 74 12.43 -21.07 -25.86
C HIS A 74 11.91 -21.11 -27.32
N MET A 75 11.72 -19.96 -27.98
CA MET A 75 11.28 -19.90 -29.39
C MET A 75 12.39 -19.54 -30.38
N GLU A 76 13.63 -19.36 -29.92
CA GLU A 76 14.78 -19.10 -30.78
C GLU A 76 15.85 -20.16 -30.48
N ASN A 77 15.80 -21.30 -31.17
CA ASN A 77 16.92 -22.23 -31.47
C ASN A 77 16.40 -23.66 -31.75
N GLU A 78 15.67 -23.87 -32.85
CA GLU A 78 15.48 -25.21 -33.46
C GLU A 78 15.31 -25.03 -34.97
N PRO A 79 16.17 -25.60 -35.83
CA PRO A 79 15.96 -25.59 -37.27
C PRO A 79 14.99 -26.72 -37.63
N VAL A 80 13.68 -26.44 -37.62
CA VAL A 80 12.68 -27.44 -38.03
C VAL A 80 12.47 -27.39 -39.54
N THR A 81 13.26 -28.19 -40.26
CA THR A 81 12.88 -28.70 -41.58
C THR A 81 11.73 -29.68 -41.39
N ARG A 82 10.52 -29.33 -41.86
CA ARG A 82 9.49 -30.28 -42.33
C ARG A 82 8.35 -29.52 -43.01
N GLN A 83 8.32 -29.65 -44.32
CA GLN A 83 7.17 -29.38 -45.15
C GLN A 83 5.95 -30.13 -44.59
N SER A 84 4.90 -29.38 -44.24
CA SER A 84 3.54 -29.92 -44.22
C SER A 84 2.59 -28.84 -44.72
N THR A 85 2.02 -29.14 -45.87
CA THR A 85 1.02 -28.34 -46.57
C THR A 85 -0.26 -28.30 -45.75
N SER A 86 -0.51 -27.18 -45.07
CA SER A 86 -1.86 -26.78 -44.70
C SER A 86 -1.99 -25.30 -45.02
N LYS A 87 -2.97 -24.97 -45.86
CA LYS A 87 -3.38 -23.59 -46.16
C LYS A 87 -3.85 -22.95 -44.86
N LYS A 88 -2.92 -22.44 -44.05
CA LYS A 88 -3.22 -21.62 -42.88
C LYS A 88 -3.49 -20.22 -43.39
N GLY A 89 -4.77 -19.83 -43.39
CA GLY A 89 -5.18 -18.47 -43.67
C GLY A 89 -4.30 -17.49 -42.91
N THR A 90 -3.70 -16.56 -43.65
CA THR A 90 -2.88 -15.48 -43.13
C THR A 90 -3.76 -14.60 -42.24
N LYS A 91 -3.75 -14.87 -40.93
CA LYS A 91 -4.36 -13.95 -39.96
C LYS A 91 -3.46 -12.71 -39.89
N LEU A 92 -3.87 -11.66 -40.60
CA LEU A 92 -3.33 -10.31 -40.45
C LEU A 92 -3.55 -9.83 -39.01
N THR A 93 -2.53 -9.92 -38.17
CA THR A 93 -2.51 -9.27 -36.86
C THR A 93 -2.20 -7.79 -37.04
N VAL A 94 -3.24 -6.95 -36.99
CA VAL A 94 -3.08 -5.48 -36.94
C VAL A 94 -2.65 -5.10 -35.52
N SER A 95 -1.37 -4.74 -35.33
CA SER A 95 -0.89 -4.22 -34.05
C SER A 95 -1.28 -2.74 -33.92
N VAL A 96 -2.37 -2.46 -33.21
CA VAL A 96 -2.74 -1.08 -32.88
C VAL A 96 -1.83 -0.60 -31.75
N LYS A 97 -0.91 0.31 -32.06
CA LYS A 97 -0.09 1.00 -31.05
C LYS A 97 -0.93 2.09 -30.43
N PHE A 98 -1.58 1.80 -29.31
CA PHE A 98 -2.22 2.84 -28.50
C PHE A 98 -1.14 3.74 -27.92
N GLU A 99 -1.14 5.02 -28.31
CA GLU A 99 -0.31 6.02 -27.66
C GLU A 99 -0.66 6.06 -26.16
N LYS A 100 0.38 6.00 -25.32
CA LYS A 100 0.21 6.02 -23.86
C LYS A 100 -0.47 7.33 -23.46
N THR A 101 -1.78 7.28 -23.23
CA THR A 101 -2.54 8.43 -22.75
C THR A 101 -1.87 8.97 -21.48
N ARG A 102 -1.58 10.27 -21.49
CA ARG A 102 -0.87 11.02 -20.44
C ARG A 102 -1.34 10.59 -19.04
N LYS A 103 -0.39 10.39 -18.11
CA LYS A 103 -0.65 9.99 -16.71
C LYS A 103 -1.85 10.75 -16.16
N SER A 104 -2.88 10.01 -15.73
CA SER A 104 -4.16 10.61 -15.32
C SER A 104 -3.96 11.73 -14.29
N LYS A 105 -4.66 12.87 -14.49
CA LYS A 105 -4.69 14.04 -13.58
C LYS A 105 -5.00 13.68 -12.11
N LYS A 106 -5.56 12.49 -11.85
CA LYS A 106 -5.87 12.00 -10.50
C LYS A 106 -4.63 11.79 -9.61
N ALA A 107 -3.48 11.42 -10.19
CA ALA A 107 -2.26 11.17 -9.41
C ALA A 107 -1.60 12.45 -8.89
N SER A 108 -1.67 13.56 -9.64
CA SER A 108 -1.12 14.85 -9.16
C SER A 108 -1.94 15.42 -8.00
N ASN A 109 -3.25 15.19 -8.00
CA ASN A 109 -4.15 15.68 -6.95
C ASN A 109 -3.89 15.00 -5.60
N LEU A 110 -3.59 13.69 -5.59
CA LEU A 110 -3.24 12.97 -4.35
C LEU A 110 -1.95 13.49 -3.70
N ASN A 111 -0.93 13.78 -4.51
CA ASN A 111 0.34 14.31 -4.00
C ASN A 111 0.17 15.73 -3.45
N LYS A 112 -0.65 16.56 -4.10
CA LYS A 112 -1.02 17.89 -3.63
C LYS A 112 -1.79 17.83 -2.30
N MET A 113 -2.71 16.88 -2.14
CA MET A 113 -3.40 16.66 -0.86
C MET A 113 -2.43 16.25 0.26
N LYS A 114 -1.47 15.36 -0.03
CA LYS A 114 -0.46 14.96 0.96
C LYS A 114 0.45 16.13 1.39
N SER A 115 0.84 17.01 0.45
CA SER A 115 1.63 18.20 0.80
C SER A 115 0.80 19.18 1.63
N LEU A 116 -0.48 19.37 1.31
CA LEU A 116 -1.37 20.23 2.09
C LEU A 116 -1.54 19.72 3.53
N TYR A 117 -1.72 18.41 3.75
CA TYR A 117 -1.78 17.86 5.11
C TYR A 117 -0.48 18.09 5.90
N LYS A 118 0.69 17.96 5.26
CA LYS A 118 1.97 18.29 5.90
C LYS A 118 2.05 19.76 6.27
N SER A 119 1.62 20.66 5.38
CA SER A 119 1.59 22.10 5.65
C SER A 119 0.63 22.46 6.79
N ILE A 120 -0.54 21.83 6.86
CA ILE A 120 -1.48 22.02 7.96
C ILE A 120 -0.86 21.58 9.28
N SER A 121 -0.18 20.43 9.31
CA SER A 121 0.50 19.94 10.52
C SER A 121 1.59 20.90 10.99
N SER A 122 2.45 21.35 10.07
CA SER A 122 3.55 22.27 10.42
C SER A 122 3.04 23.64 10.86
N LEU A 123 1.95 24.14 10.26
CA LEU A 123 1.29 25.37 10.69
C LEU A 123 0.67 25.24 12.09
N LYS A 124 0.06 24.10 12.42
CA LYS A 124 -0.45 23.83 13.77
C LYS A 124 0.67 23.85 14.81
N GLU A 125 1.78 23.17 14.54
CA GLU A 125 2.96 23.17 15.42
C GLU A 125 3.54 24.59 15.61
N ARG A 126 3.63 25.38 14.54
CA ARG A 126 4.06 26.78 14.63
C ARG A 126 3.10 27.62 15.45
N ASN A 127 1.79 27.45 15.27
CA ASN A 127 0.79 28.16 16.05
C ASN A 127 0.89 27.81 17.54
N GLU A 128 1.07 26.55 17.89
CA GLU A 128 1.30 26.16 19.29
C GLU A 128 2.56 26.80 19.88
N LYS A 129 3.66 26.86 19.11
CA LYS A 129 4.88 27.55 19.54
C LYS A 129 4.61 29.04 19.79
N LEU A 130 3.91 29.71 18.88
CA LEU A 130 3.54 31.13 19.02
C LEU A 130 2.63 31.37 20.23
N ILE A 131 1.68 30.46 20.52
CA ILE A 131 0.84 30.55 21.71
C ILE A 131 1.70 30.45 22.99
N ARG A 132 2.68 29.54 23.02
CA ARG A 132 3.60 29.38 24.15
C ARG A 132 4.48 30.60 24.33
N THR A 133 5.05 31.15 23.26
CA THR A 133 5.89 32.37 23.34
C THR A 133 5.07 33.57 23.76
N LYS A 134 3.86 33.76 23.22
CA LYS A 134 2.93 34.82 23.64
C LYS A 134 2.66 34.75 25.15
N LYS A 135 2.30 33.57 25.67
CA LYS A 135 2.07 33.37 27.11
C LYS A 135 3.32 33.68 27.95
N SER A 136 4.50 33.27 27.49
CA SER A 136 5.76 33.55 28.19
C SER A 136 6.07 35.05 28.23
N LEU A 137 5.91 35.74 27.10
CA LEU A 137 6.11 37.19 27.02
C LEU A 137 5.10 37.96 27.87
N GLN A 138 3.83 37.56 27.86
CA GLN A 138 2.81 38.15 28.74
C GLN A 138 3.20 38.03 30.22
N LYS A 139 3.67 36.85 30.66
CA LYS A 139 4.16 36.67 32.05
C LYS A 139 5.39 37.54 32.35
N LYS A 140 6.29 37.73 31.37
CA LYS A 140 7.45 38.62 31.54
C LYS A 140 7.01 40.08 31.68
N LEU A 141 6.07 40.54 30.85
CA LEU A 141 5.50 41.88 30.94
C LEU A 141 4.85 42.11 32.30
N GLN A 142 3.98 41.20 32.75
CA GLN A 142 3.35 41.28 34.07
C GLN A 142 4.36 41.41 35.22
N ARG A 143 5.48 40.68 35.16
CA ARG A 143 6.55 40.77 36.16
C ARG A 143 7.26 42.13 36.13
N ILE A 144 7.46 42.70 34.94
CA ILE A 144 8.09 44.02 34.78
C ILE A 144 7.13 45.09 35.31
N GLU A 145 5.86 45.05 34.92
CA GLU A 145 4.81 45.96 35.40
C GLU A 145 4.68 45.91 36.93
N TYR A 146 4.65 44.71 37.52
CA TYR A 146 4.61 44.54 38.97
C TYR A 146 5.83 45.16 39.66
N ARG A 147 7.04 44.93 39.14
CA ARG A 147 8.27 45.54 39.69
C ARG A 147 8.26 47.06 39.57
N ALA A 148 7.78 47.60 38.44
CA ALA A 148 7.65 49.03 38.25
C ALA A 148 6.69 49.66 39.28
N GLN A 149 5.55 49.02 39.54
CA GLN A 149 4.57 49.47 40.55
C GLN A 149 5.15 49.45 41.98
N GLN A 150 5.90 48.41 42.33
CA GLN A 150 6.54 48.30 43.65
C GLN A 150 7.64 49.36 43.84
N GLY A 151 8.45 49.65 42.82
CA GLY A 151 9.46 50.70 42.87
C GLY A 151 8.88 52.12 42.94
N THR A 152 7.67 52.34 42.41
CA THR A 152 6.96 53.63 42.55
C THR A 152 6.28 53.81 43.92
N GLN A 153 5.94 52.72 44.62
CA GLN A 153 5.37 52.81 45.97
C GLN A 153 6.44 53.17 47.00
N SER A 154 7.64 52.58 46.90
CA SER A 154 8.77 52.90 47.81
C SER A 154 9.28 54.34 47.71
N LEU A 155 9.00 55.07 46.63
CA LEU A 155 9.38 56.48 46.45
C LEU A 155 8.31 57.48 46.93
N ASN A 156 7.08 57.01 47.16
CA ASN A 156 5.99 57.85 47.68
C ASN A 156 5.80 57.68 49.21
N ASP A 157 6.45 56.68 49.81
CA ASP A 157 6.42 56.39 51.25
C ASP A 157 7.67 56.93 52.01
N GLU A 158 8.58 57.64 51.33
CA GLU A 158 9.66 58.49 51.90
C GLU A 158 9.26 59.97 51.88
#